data_AF-A0A7W1F3W5-F1
#
_entry.id   AF-A0A7W1F3W5-F1
#
_cell.length_a   1.000
_cell.length_b   1.000
_cell.length_c   1.000
_cell.angle_alpha   90.00
_cell.angle_beta   90.00
_cell.angle_gamma   90.00
#
_symmetry.space_group_name_H-M   'P 1'
#
loop_
_entity.id
_entity.type
_entity.pdbx_description
1 polymer ?
#
loop_
_entity_poly.entity_id
_entity_poly.type
_entity_poly.pdbx_seq_one_letter_code
_entity_poly.pdbx_strand_id
1 'polypeptide(L)' 'MNVLTAEQWQSVLSKLRETCPRLTEQDLRECENRVDLLTAKVQNRHWVSKVVARRTVLGLLDRAGILHIDRPAAAGR' A
#
# COMPACT_ATOMS: atom_id res chain seq x y z
N MET A 1 10.61 4.55 -3.86
CA MET A 1 10.72 3.16 -3.34
C MET A 1 9.71 2.29 -4.07
N ASN A 2 10.16 1.23 -4.78
CA ASN A 2 9.26 0.33 -5.52
C ASN A 2 9.21 -1.09 -4.92
N VAL A 3 10.21 -1.47 -4.13
CA VAL A 3 10.31 -2.78 -3.49
C VAL A 3 10.45 -2.56 -1.99
N LEU A 4 9.73 -3.36 -1.20
CA LEU A 4 9.75 -3.35 0.26
C LEU A 4 10.65 -4.47 0.78
N THR A 5 11.26 -4.28 1.95
CA THR A 5 11.92 -5.38 2.67
C THR A 5 10.87 -6.39 3.18
N ALA A 6 11.29 -7.60 3.53
CA ALA A 6 10.38 -8.60 4.09
C ALA A 6 9.68 -8.12 5.38
N GLU A 7 10.42 -7.42 6.25
CA GLU A 7 9.89 -6.84 7.48
C GLU A 7 8.85 -5.75 7.20
N GLN A 8 9.16 -4.86 6.25
CA GLN A 8 8.25 -3.81 5.81
C GLN A 8 6.98 -4.42 5.21
N TRP A 9 7.11 -5.39 4.31
CA TRP A 9 5.98 -6.10 3.71
C TRP A 9 5.08 -6.72 4.79
N GLN A 10 5.67 -7.42 5.76
CA GLN A 10 4.94 -8.04 6.86
C GLN A 10 4.15 -7.03 7.68
N SER A 11 4.70 -5.83 7.93
CA SER A 11 4.01 -4.76 8.66
C SER A 11 2.81 -4.16 7.91
N VAL A 12 2.81 -4.25 6.57
CA VAL A 12 1.75 -3.70 5.71
C VAL A 12 0.65 -4.72 5.45
N LEU A 13 0.98 -6.03 5.43
CA LEU A 13 0.05 -7.12 5.12
C LEU A 13 -1.24 -7.06 5.96
N SER A 14 -1.14 -6.86 7.27
CA SER A 14 -2.32 -6.77 8.14
C SER A 14 -3.24 -5.60 7.74
N LYS A 15 -2.66 -4.42 7.50
CA LYS A 15 -3.39 -3.22 7.09
C LYS A 15 -3.99 -3.34 5.69
N LEU A 16 -3.30 -4.04 4.79
CA LEU A 16 -3.78 -4.34 3.44
C LEU A 16 -5.01 -5.24 3.47
N ARG A 17 -5.02 -6.28 4.31
CA ARG A 17 -6.18 -7.18 4.44
C ARG A 17 -7.41 -6.44 4.98
N GLU A 18 -7.20 -5.52 5.92
CA GLU A 18 -8.28 -4.68 6.47
C GLU A 18 -8.81 -3.64 5.47
N THR A 19 -7.90 -2.96 4.75
CA THR A 19 -8.27 -1.83 3.87
C THR A 19 -8.67 -2.26 2.46
N CYS A 20 -8.10 -3.36 1.98
CA CYS A 20 -8.30 -3.92 0.64
C CYS A 20 -8.82 -5.37 0.73
N PRO A 21 -10.05 -5.59 1.25
CA PRO A 21 -10.57 -6.93 1.55
C PRO A 21 -10.81 -7.82 0.32
N ARG A 22 -10.69 -7.28 -0.90
CA ARG A 22 -10.81 -8.03 -2.15
C ARG A 22 -9.48 -8.56 -2.68
N LEU A 23 -8.37 -8.19 -2.05
CA LEU A 23 -7.09 -8.81 -2.32
C LEU A 23 -7.08 -10.22 -1.71
N THR A 24 -6.71 -11.20 -2.52
CA THR A 24 -6.53 -12.58 -2.06
C THR A 24 -5.10 -12.80 -1.60
N GLU A 25 -4.87 -13.85 -0.82
CA GLU A 25 -3.52 -14.31 -0.47
C GLU A 25 -2.65 -14.58 -1.70
N GLN A 26 -3.26 -15.08 -2.78
CA GLN A 26 -2.56 -15.27 -4.05
C GLN A 26 -2.12 -13.94 -4.66
N ASP A 27 -2.99 -12.93 -4.70
CA ASP A 27 -2.61 -11.61 -5.21
C ASP A 27 -1.46 -11.00 -4.41
N LEU A 28 -1.46 -11.18 -3.08
CA LEU A 28 -0.40 -10.67 -2.20
C LEU A 28 0.92 -11.41 -2.43
N ARG A 29 0.90 -12.74 -2.62
CA ARG A 29 2.10 -13.52 -2.96
C ARG A 29 2.69 -13.10 -4.31
N GLU A 30 1.84 -12.90 -5.31
CA GLU A 30 2.25 -12.45 -6.66
C GLU A 30 2.82 -11.03 -6.69
N CYS A 31 2.62 -10.22 -5.64
CA CYS A 31 3.22 -8.90 -5.56
C CYS A 31 4.73 -8.95 -5.26
N GLU A 32 5.24 -10.02 -4.64
CA GLU A 32 6.67 -10.20 -4.32
C GLU A 32 7.31 -8.96 -3.67
N ASN A 33 6.62 -8.36 -2.69
CA ASN A 33 7.04 -7.13 -2.00
C ASN A 33 7.08 -5.86 -2.87
N ARG A 34 6.59 -5.91 -4.12
CA ARG A 34 6.59 -4.78 -5.04
C ARG A 34 5.33 -3.91 -4.93
N VAL A 35 5.56 -2.61 -4.80
CA VAL A 35 4.52 -1.59 -4.61
C VAL A 35 3.74 -1.34 -5.90
N ASP A 36 4.37 -1.44 -7.07
CA ASP A 36 3.72 -1.29 -8.37
C ASP A 36 2.75 -2.43 -8.68
N LEU A 37 3.16 -3.68 -8.43
CA LEU A 37 2.29 -4.85 -8.58
C LEU A 37 1.12 -4.78 -7.60
N LEU A 38 1.38 -4.42 -6.35
CA LEU A 38 0.33 -4.22 -5.35
C LEU A 38 -0.67 -3.14 -5.81
N THR A 39 -0.18 -2.04 -6.36
CA THR A 39 -1.03 -0.98 -6.91
C THR A 39 -1.91 -1.51 -8.04
N ALA A 40 -1.35 -2.30 -8.97
CA ALA A 40 -2.12 -2.92 -10.06
C ALA A 40 -3.17 -3.92 -9.53
N LYS A 41 -2.83 -4.72 -8.52
CA LYS A 41 -3.77 -5.65 -7.87
C LYS A 41 -4.93 -4.90 -7.20
N VAL A 42 -4.64 -3.83 -6.45
CA VAL A 42 -5.67 -2.98 -5.85
C VAL A 42 -6.57 -2.37 -6.92
N GLN A 43 -5.98 -1.83 -7.99
CA GLN A 43 -6.72 -1.28 -9.13
C GLN A 43 -7.71 -2.29 -9.70
N ASN A 44 -7.24 -3.51 -9.98
CA ASN A 44 -8.04 -4.55 -10.64
C ASN A 44 -9.10 -5.17 -9.74
N ARG A 45 -8.79 -5.42 -8.46
CA ARG A 45 -9.73 -6.05 -7.51
C ARG A 45 -10.80 -5.09 -6.99
N HIS A 46 -10.49 -3.80 -6.93
CA HIS A 46 -11.41 -2.78 -6.42
C HIS A 46 -12.05 -1.90 -7.51
N TRP A 47 -11.69 -2.10 -8.79
CA TRP A 47 -12.20 -1.33 -9.93
C TRP A 47 -12.06 0.19 -9.74
N VAL A 48 -10.90 0.61 -9.20
CA VAL A 48 -10.58 2.02 -8.99
C VAL A 48 -9.59 2.51 -10.05
N SER A 49 -9.43 3.82 -10.19
CA SER A 49 -8.40 4.37 -11.07
C SER A 49 -6.98 4.08 -10.53
N LYS A 50 -5.99 4.06 -11.43
CA LYS A 50 -4.57 3.92 -11.05
C LYS A 50 -4.14 4.94 -9.99
N VAL A 51 -4.64 6.18 -10.07
CA VAL A 51 -4.34 7.24 -9.11
C VAL A 51 -4.90 6.92 -7.74
N VAL A 52 -6.14 6.43 -7.66
CA VAL A 52 -6.78 6.03 -6.40
C VAL A 52 -6.06 4.82 -5.81
N ALA A 53 -5.79 3.78 -6.60
CA ALA A 53 -5.05 2.60 -6.14
C ALA A 53 -3.68 2.99 -5.57
N ARG A 54 -2.93 3.85 -6.28
CA ARG A 54 -1.62 4.32 -5.83
C ARG A 54 -1.72 5.10 -4.54
N ARG A 55 -2.70 6.00 -4.39
CA ARG A 55 -2.92 6.76 -3.16
C ARG A 55 -3.26 5.85 -1.98
N THR A 56 -4.09 4.83 -2.20
CA THR A 56 -4.42 3.84 -1.17
C THR A 56 -3.16 3.11 -0.70
N VAL A 57 -2.35 2.59 -1.63
CA VAL A 57 -1.12 1.88 -1.28
C VAL A 57 -0.13 2.80 -0.56
N LEU A 58 0.12 4.00 -1.08
CA LEU A 58 1.03 4.96 -0.42
C LEU A 58 0.52 5.39 0.96
N GLY A 59 -0.78 5.59 1.13
CA GLY A 59 -1.38 5.89 2.44
C GLY A 59 -1.24 4.75 3.45
N LEU A 60 -1.27 3.49 2.98
CA LEU A 60 -1.00 2.33 3.84
C LEU A 60 0.47 2.27 4.28
N LEU A 61 1.39 2.57 3.36
CA LEU A 61 2.82 2.63 3.67
C LEU A 61 3.17 3.77 4.64
N ASP A 62 2.53 4.94 4.49
CA ASP A 62 2.63 6.06 5.44
C ASP A 62 2.14 5.65 6.84
N ARG A 63 0.95 5.05 6.91
CA ARG A 63 0.39 4.52 8.16
C ARG A 63 1.23 3.40 8.78
N ALA A 64 2.02 2.69 7.99
CA ALA A 64 2.97 1.67 8.44
C ALA A 64 4.32 2.25 8.87
N GLY A 65 4.54 3.56 8.73
CA GLY A 65 5.82 4.21 9.04
C GLY A 65 6.92 3.91 8.04
N ILE A 66 6.59 3.31 6.89
CA ILE A 66 7.56 2.90 5.86
C ILE A 66 7.88 4.07 4.93
N LEU A 67 6.86 4.85 4.61
CA LEU A 67 7.04 6.13 3.93
C LEU A 67 6.92 7.23 4.97
N HIS A 68 8.03 7.94 5.22
CA HIS A 68 7.94 9.32 5.66
C HIS A 68 7.60 10.15 4.43
N ILE A 69 6.31 10.29 4.13
CA ILE A 69 5.91 11.45 3.35
C ILE A 69 6.14 12.61 4.30
N ASP A 70 7.05 13.52 3.95
CA ASP A 70 7.27 14.78 4.64
C ASP A 70 5.92 15.51 4.70
N ARG A 71 5.16 15.23 5.77
CA ARG A 71 3.88 15.85 6.02
C ARG A 71 4.30 17.25 6.47
N PRO A 72 4.01 18.33 5.71
CA PRO A 72 4.35 19.66 6.20
C PRO A 72 3.73 19.77 7.59
N ALA A 73 4.59 20.02 8.59
CA ALA A 73 4.19 20.16 9.98
C ALA A 73 2.93 21.00 9.98
N ALA A 74 1.82 20.41 10.45
CA ALA A 74 0.53 21.10 10.48
C ALA A 74 0.78 22.46 11.11
N ALA A 75 0.61 23.52 10.31
CA ALA A 75 0.77 24.88 10.77
C ALA A 75 -0.20 25.06 11.95
N GLY A 76 0.36 25.09 13.16
CA GLY A 76 -0.37 25.35 14.37
C GLY A 76 -1.14 26.65 14.21
N ARG A 77 -2.43 26.58 14.49
CA ARG A 77 -3.24 27.73 14.86
C ARG A 77 -3.58 27.60 16.33
#